data_AF-A0A4U1FUN9-F1
#
_entry.id   AF-A0A4U1FUN9-F1
#
_cell.length_a   1.000
_cell.length_b   1.000
_cell.length_c   1.000
_cell.angle_alpha   90.00
_cell.angle_beta   90.00
_cell.angle_gamma   90.00
#
_symmetry.space_group_name_H-M   'P 1'
#
loop_
_entity.id
_entity.type
_entity.pdbx_description
1 polymer ?
#
loop_
_entity_poly.entity_id
_entity_poly.type
_entity_poly.pdbx_seq_one_letter_code
_entity_poly.pdbx_strand_id
1 'polypeptide(L)'
;MTQQEVNNKPTTIVAFDSSYILVAIFKSISEAATLTNTIRQSLIKAAYGSIISVNKRYWRVVPPDFQIEPDDVGKLTLFEFDEAVGDDRKIYTTRKMLKNSVMLESEYLALQKSQGK
;
A
#
# COMPACT_ATOMS: atom_id res chain seq x y z
N MET A 1 9.99 -13.90 -19.35
CA MET A 1 8.61 -13.98 -18.85
C MET A 1 8.57 -15.05 -17.78
N THR A 2 8.85 -14.70 -16.53
CA THR A 2 8.69 -15.62 -15.40
C THR A 2 7.20 -15.82 -15.17
N GLN A 3 6.75 -17.06 -15.37
CA GLN A 3 5.38 -17.46 -15.08
C GLN A 3 5.14 -17.21 -13.58
N GLN A 4 4.17 -16.36 -13.25
CA GLN A 4 3.63 -16.32 -11.90
C GLN A 4 2.97 -17.67 -11.66
N GLU A 5 3.61 -18.54 -10.87
CA GLU A 5 2.96 -19.70 -10.30
C GLU A 5 1.66 -19.23 -9.64
N VAL A 6 0.55 -19.91 -9.95
CA VAL A 6 -0.75 -19.61 -9.34
C VAL A 6 -0.65 -20.02 -7.88
N ASN A 7 -0.18 -19.09 -7.06
CA ASN A 7 -0.05 -19.28 -5.63
C ASN A 7 -1.44 -19.25 -5.00
N ASN A 8 -2.01 -20.43 -4.75
CA ASN A 8 -3.30 -20.60 -4.08
C ASN A 8 -3.26 -20.24 -2.58
N LYS A 9 -2.12 -19.79 -2.04
CA LYS A 9 -2.05 -19.31 -0.66
C LYS A 9 -2.76 -17.96 -0.54
N PRO A 10 -3.54 -17.74 0.54
CA PRO A 10 -4.09 -16.43 0.85
C PRO A 10 -2.97 -15.38 0.90
N THR A 11 -3.05 -14.38 0.03
CA THR A 11 -2.09 -13.27 0.00
C THR A 11 -2.50 -12.21 1.02
N THR A 12 -1.82 -12.17 2.17
CA THR A 12 -2.00 -11.10 3.16
C THR A 12 -1.82 -9.73 2.49
N ILE A 13 -2.74 -8.82 2.78
CA ILE A 13 -2.76 -7.48 2.22
C ILE A 13 -3.02 -6.48 3.33
N VAL A 14 -2.37 -5.33 3.22
CA VAL A 14 -2.48 -4.24 4.20
C VAL A 14 -3.01 -2.98 3.54
N ALA A 15 -3.63 -2.13 4.34
CA ALA A 15 -4.18 -0.85 3.91
C ALA A 15 -3.55 0.30 4.71
N PHE A 16 -3.02 1.29 3.99
CA PHE A 16 -2.55 2.55 4.56
C PHE A 16 -3.53 3.68 4.22
N ASP A 17 -3.69 4.63 5.14
CA ASP A 17 -4.54 5.80 4.96
C ASP A 17 -3.91 6.91 4.11
N SER A 18 -4.66 8.00 3.90
CA SER A 18 -4.14 9.17 3.18
C SER A 18 -3.13 10.00 3.98
N SER A 19 -2.87 9.64 5.24
CA SER A 19 -1.76 10.12 6.07
C SER A 19 -0.57 9.15 6.06
N TYR A 20 -0.61 8.12 5.20
CA TYR A 20 0.42 7.11 5.03
C TYR A 20 0.60 6.18 6.24
N ILE A 21 -0.40 6.01 7.09
CA ILE A 21 -0.31 5.12 8.27
C ILE A 21 -1.10 3.85 8.05
N LEU A 22 -0.55 2.70 8.49
CA LEU A 22 -1.22 1.41 8.47
C LEU A 22 -2.52 1.46 9.29
N VAL A 23 -3.64 1.05 8.71
CA VAL A 23 -4.95 1.03 9.40
C VAL A 23 -5.62 -0.33 9.46
N ALA A 24 -5.19 -1.28 8.63
CA ALA A 24 -5.79 -2.60 8.59
C ALA A 24 -4.86 -3.64 7.95
N ILE A 25 -4.95 -4.86 8.47
CA ILE A 25 -4.30 -6.07 7.97
C ILE A 25 -5.41 -7.07 7.64
N PHE A 26 -5.39 -7.64 6.44
CA PHE A 26 -6.37 -8.62 5.99
C PHE A 26 -5.67 -9.91 5.61
N LYS A 27 -6.28 -11.07 5.91
CA LYS A 27 -5.69 -12.38 5.60
C LYS A 27 -5.60 -12.65 4.09
N SER A 28 -6.41 -11.92 3.29
CA SER A 28 -6.45 -12.06 1.85
C SER A 28 -7.05 -10.85 1.14
N ILE A 29 -6.69 -10.66 -0.13
CA ILE A 29 -7.34 -9.70 -1.03
C ILE A 29 -8.86 -9.92 -1.13
N SER A 30 -9.32 -11.18 -1.12
CA SER A 30 -10.74 -11.50 -1.20
C SER A 30 -11.49 -11.05 0.05
N GLU A 31 -10.92 -11.25 1.24
CA GLU A 31 -11.51 -10.78 2.49
C GLU A 31 -11.53 -9.25 2.57
N ALA A 32 -10.44 -8.59 2.16
CA ALA A 32 -10.38 -7.14 2.07
C ALA A 32 -11.47 -6.59 1.12
N ALA A 33 -11.66 -7.23 -0.04
CA ALA A 33 -12.69 -6.86 -1.00
C ALA A 33 -14.10 -6.96 -0.40
N THR A 34 -14.40 -8.08 0.27
CA THR A 34 -15.69 -8.29 0.95
C THR A 34 -15.93 -7.27 2.05
N LEU A 35 -14.99 -7.09 2.98
CA LEU A 35 -15.16 -6.22 4.14
C LEU A 35 -15.21 -4.73 3.79
N THR A 36 -14.56 -4.33 2.69
CA THR A 36 -14.56 -2.93 2.23
C THR A 36 -15.56 -2.65 1.12
N ASN A 37 -16.39 -3.64 0.75
CA ASN A 37 -17.30 -3.58 -0.39
C ASN A 37 -16.61 -3.06 -1.67
N THR A 38 -15.41 -3.58 -1.95
CA THR A 38 -14.56 -3.18 -3.06
C THR A 38 -14.47 -4.28 -4.09
N ILE A 39 -14.42 -3.92 -5.38
CA ILE A 39 -14.14 -4.88 -6.44
C ILE A 39 -12.74 -5.49 -6.25
N ARG A 40 -12.66 -6.81 -6.10
CA ARG A 40 -11.40 -7.56 -5.89
C ARG A 40 -10.32 -7.21 -6.91
N GLN A 41 -10.69 -7.06 -8.19
CA GLN A 41 -9.73 -6.70 -9.25
C GLN A 41 -9.11 -5.31 -9.07
N SER A 42 -9.85 -4.36 -8.51
CA SER A 42 -9.31 -3.04 -8.18
C SER A 42 -8.29 -3.14 -7.04
N LEU A 43 -8.57 -3.97 -6.02
CA LEU A 43 -7.60 -4.23 -4.95
C LEU A 43 -6.34 -4.91 -5.46
N ILE A 44 -6.45 -5.90 -6.36
CA ILE A 44 -5.27 -6.53 -6.98
C ILE A 44 -4.41 -5.47 -7.69
N LYS A 45 -5.03 -4.66 -8.55
CA LYS A 45 -4.32 -3.59 -9.27
C LYS A 45 -3.65 -2.61 -8.32
N ALA A 46 -4.29 -2.26 -7.20
CA ALA A 46 -3.71 -1.36 -6.22
C ALA A 46 -2.61 -2.02 -5.39
N ALA A 47 -2.80 -3.27 -4.96
CA ALA A 47 -1.83 -3.99 -4.15
C ALA A 47 -0.50 -4.19 -4.88
N TYR A 48 -0.56 -4.50 -6.17
CA TYR A 48 0.60 -4.76 -7.04
C TYR A 48 1.08 -3.56 -7.88
N GLY A 49 0.67 -2.32 -7.58
CA GLY A 49 1.28 -1.15 -8.22
C GLY A 49 0.69 -0.67 -9.55
N SER A 50 -0.27 -1.40 -10.14
CA SER A 50 -0.90 -0.96 -11.40
C SER A 50 -1.73 0.31 -11.26
N ILE A 51 -2.29 0.57 -10.07
CA ILE A 51 -2.94 1.84 -9.71
C ILE A 51 -2.49 2.28 -8.32
N ILE A 52 -2.65 3.57 -8.03
CA ILE A 52 -2.11 4.17 -6.80
C ILE A 52 -2.91 3.76 -5.56
N SER A 53 -4.24 3.83 -5.64
CA SER A 53 -5.12 3.63 -4.49
C SER A 53 -6.51 3.15 -4.90
N VAL A 54 -7.26 2.61 -3.93
CA VAL A 54 -8.69 2.33 -4.03
C VAL A 54 -9.35 2.72 -2.72
N ASN A 55 -10.53 3.35 -2.77
CA ASN A 55 -11.29 3.79 -1.59
C ASN A 55 -10.46 4.62 -0.59
N LYS A 56 -9.63 5.54 -1.12
CA LYS A 56 -8.72 6.40 -0.34
C LYS A 56 -7.75 5.62 0.55
N ARG A 57 -7.35 4.41 0.12
CA ARG A 57 -6.34 3.58 0.78
C ARG A 57 -5.26 3.17 -0.21
N TYR A 58 -4.01 3.21 0.26
CA TYR A 58 -2.91 2.54 -0.42
C TYR A 58 -2.94 1.08 0.00
N TRP A 59 -2.87 0.18 -0.96
CA TRP A 59 -2.91 -1.25 -0.73
C TRP A 59 -1.55 -1.85 -1.03
N ARG A 60 -1.08 -2.75 -0.17
CA ARG A 60 0.19 -3.48 -0.37
C ARG A 60 0.02 -4.96 -0.06
N VAL A 61 0.60 -5.79 -0.92
CA VAL A 61 0.80 -7.21 -0.60
C VAL A 61 1.92 -7.32 0.42
N VAL A 62 1.74 -8.14 1.44
CA VAL A 62 2.79 -8.46 2.40
C VAL A 62 3.63 -9.62 1.84
N PRO A 63 4.94 -9.42 1.62
CA PRO A 63 5.84 -10.51 1.22
C PRO A 63 5.89 -11.63 2.26
N PRO A 64 6.17 -12.89 1.88
CA PRO A 64 6.18 -14.03 2.81
C PRO A 64 7.20 -13.91 3.96
N ASP A 65 8.26 -13.13 3.75
CA ASP A 65 9.37 -12.87 4.66
C ASP A 65 9.20 -11.57 5.47
N PHE A 66 8.16 -10.80 5.18
CA PHE A 66 7.83 -9.59 5.95
C PHE A 66 6.87 -9.93 7.09
N GLN A 67 7.30 -9.69 8.33
CA GLN A 67 6.46 -9.87 9.50
C GLN A 67 5.70 -8.57 9.81
N ILE A 68 4.39 -8.69 9.96
CA ILE A 68 3.52 -7.58 10.37
C ILE A 68 2.67 -8.02 11.55
N GLU A 69 2.67 -7.19 12.59
CA GLU A 69 2.00 -7.46 13.85
C GLU A 69 0.76 -6.56 14.03
N PRO A 70 -0.24 -6.98 14.81
CA PRO A 70 -1.40 -6.13 15.10
C PRO A 70 -1.04 -4.76 15.68
N ASP A 71 0.08 -4.68 16.43
CA ASP A 71 0.53 -3.47 17.11
C ASP A 71 1.20 -2.45 16.17
N ASP A 72 1.47 -2.83 14.91
CA ASP A 72 1.93 -1.94 13.84
C ASP A 72 0.82 -1.03 13.33
N VAL A 73 -0.45 -1.41 13.55
CA VAL A 73 -1.61 -0.61 13.14
C VAL A 73 -1.58 0.72 13.89
N GLY A 74 -1.55 1.82 13.15
CA GLY A 74 -1.38 3.18 13.70
C GLY A 74 0.07 3.62 13.90
N LYS A 75 1.06 2.76 13.65
CA LYS A 75 2.49 3.06 13.83
C LYS A 75 3.28 2.94 12.53
N LEU A 76 3.16 1.80 11.83
CA LEU A 76 3.91 1.53 10.61
C LEU A 76 3.46 2.49 9.50
N THR A 77 4.41 3.21 8.93
CA THR A 77 4.17 4.10 7.80
C THR A 77 4.25 3.33 6.48
N LEU A 78 3.59 3.86 5.45
CA LEU A 78 3.67 3.35 4.08
C LEU A 78 5.12 3.35 3.60
N PHE A 79 5.88 4.38 3.99
CA PHE A 79 7.25 4.59 3.54
C PHE A 79 8.22 3.57 4.16
N GLU A 80 8.09 3.29 5.46
CA GLU A 80 8.87 2.23 6.11
C GLU A 80 8.55 0.86 5.52
N PHE A 81 7.27 0.61 5.19
CA PHE A 81 6.87 -0.64 4.53
C PHE A 81 7.47 -0.75 3.12
N ASP A 82 7.30 0.27 2.28
CA ASP A 82 7.76 0.27 0.89
C ASP A 82 9.31 0.23 0.83
N GLU A 83 10.01 0.90 1.74
CA GLU A 83 11.48 0.80 1.90
C GLU A 83 11.92 -0.63 2.25
N ALA A 84 11.24 -1.28 3.20
CA ALA A 84 11.59 -2.64 3.62
C ALA A 84 11.32 -3.68 2.52
N VAL A 85 10.33 -3.45 1.65
CA VAL A 85 10.04 -4.30 0.49
C VAL A 85 10.90 -3.95 -0.73
N GLY A 86 11.47 -2.74 -0.77
CA GLY A 86 12.31 -2.25 -1.88
C GLY A 86 11.51 -1.70 -3.06
N ASP A 87 10.30 -1.19 -2.81
CA ASP A 87 9.39 -0.65 -3.83
C ASP A 87 9.42 0.89 -3.82
N ASP A 88 9.54 1.54 -4.99
CA ASP A 88 9.31 2.98 -5.14
C ASP A 88 8.01 3.21 -5.93
N ARG A 89 6.98 3.67 -5.24
CA ARG A 89 5.62 3.75 -5.78
C ARG A 89 5.11 5.18 -5.85
N LYS A 90 4.22 5.41 -6.82
CA LYS A 90 3.48 6.67 -6.87
C LYS A 90 2.56 6.79 -5.67
N ILE A 91 2.54 7.96 -5.05
CA ILE A 91 1.66 8.34 -3.96
C ILE A 91 0.90 9.62 -4.29
N TYR A 92 -0.13 9.92 -3.52
CA TYR A 92 -0.73 11.25 -3.51
C TYR A 92 -0.14 12.10 -2.39
N THR A 93 0.44 13.24 -2.70
CA THR A 93 1.10 14.18 -1.77
C THR A 93 0.15 14.89 -0.81
N THR A 94 -1.15 14.80 -1.04
CA THR A 94 -2.17 15.45 -0.22
C THR A 94 -3.14 14.42 0.36
N ARG A 95 -3.60 14.66 1.58
CA ARG A 95 -4.63 13.82 2.25
C ARG A 95 -5.94 13.71 1.48
N LYS A 96 -6.20 14.64 0.55
CA LYS A 96 -7.37 14.63 -0.35
C LYS A 96 -7.24 13.66 -1.52
N MET A 97 -6.04 13.15 -1.79
CA MET A 97 -5.73 12.20 -2.88
C MET A 97 -6.18 12.70 -4.25
N LEU A 98 -5.79 13.93 -4.58
CA LEU A 98 -6.17 14.58 -5.84
C LEU A 98 -5.32 14.07 -7.01
N LYS A 99 -5.91 13.91 -8.20
CA LYS A 99 -5.20 13.38 -9.37
C LYS A 99 -3.95 14.19 -9.77
N ASN A 100 -3.94 15.49 -9.51
CA ASN A 100 -2.82 16.38 -9.78
C ASN A 100 -1.77 16.43 -8.66
N SER A 101 -1.99 15.71 -7.56
CA SER A 101 -1.08 15.68 -6.42
C SER A 101 -0.29 14.37 -6.38
N VAL A 102 0.11 13.84 -7.55
CA VAL A 102 0.79 12.53 -7.65
C VAL A 102 2.27 12.73 -7.90
N MET A 103 3.11 12.00 -7.15
CA MET A 103 4.56 11.94 -7.37
C MET A 103 5.11 10.57 -6.93
N LEU A 104 6.37 10.28 -7.28
CA LEU A 104 7.05 9.11 -6.71
C LEU A 104 7.32 9.33 -5.21
N GLU A 105 7.36 8.23 -4.47
CA GLU A 105 7.63 8.26 -3.05
C GLU A 105 9.03 8.78 -2.74
N SER A 106 10.04 8.31 -3.50
CA SER A 106 11.41 8.79 -3.40
C SER A 106 11.52 10.32 -3.59
N GLU A 107 10.81 10.86 -4.58
CA GLU A 107 10.72 12.30 -4.83
C GLU A 107 10.04 13.03 -3.66
N TYR A 108 8.97 12.46 -3.08
CA TYR A 108 8.24 13.06 -1.97
C TYR A 108 9.12 13.16 -0.72
N LEU A 109 9.82 12.08 -0.39
CA LEU A 109 10.75 12.03 0.75
C LEU A 109 11.91 13.00 0.57
N ALA A 110 12.44 13.15 -0.64
CA ALA A 110 13.48 14.14 -0.95
C ALA A 110 12.99 15.58 -0.74
N LEU A 111 11.75 15.89 -1.14
CA LEU A 111 11.13 17.20 -0.88
C LEU A 111 10.88 17.47 0.61
N GLN A 112 10.44 16.46 1.38
CA GLN A 112 10.26 16.63 2.83
C GLN A 112 11.60 16.91 3.52
N LYS A 113 12.67 16.21 3.14
CA LYS A 113 14.03 16.43 3.67
C LYS A 113 14.56 17.83 3.35
N SER A 114 14.29 18.36 2.14
CA SER A 114 14.75 19.70 1.75
C SER A 114 13.94 20.83 2.40
N GLN A 115 12.70 20.57 2.80
CA GLN A 115 11.81 21.54 3.43
C GLN A 115 11.92 21.61 4.96
N GLY A 116 12.72 20.74 5.58
CA GLY A 116 13.17 20.91 6.96
C GLY A 116 12.05 20.90 8.01
N LYS A 117 11.61 19.69 8.37
CA LYS A 117 11.54 19.32 9.78
C LYS A 117 12.63 18.30 10.06
#